data_AF-H2Z391-F1
#
_entry.id   AF-H2Z391-F1
#
_cell.length_a   1.000
_cell.length_b   1.000
_cell.length_c   1.000
_cell.angle_alpha   90.00
_cell.angle_beta   90.00
_cell.angle_gamma   90.00
#
_symmetry.space_group_name_H-M   'P 1'
#
loop_
_entity.id
_entity.type
_entity.pdbx_description
1 polymer ?
#
loop_
_entity_poly.entity_id
_entity_poly.type
_entity_poly.pdbx_seq_one_letter_code
_entity_poly.pdbx_strand_id
1 'polypeptide(L)'
;LHVYKDDITEHVCDAILNASNPELNLLPGGVSGAIQTKGGKSIQKQMHEITSKQGNLFAGDAASTLSGSLQNCQVIIHAVGPRWHENSHSQNCKYLQSCISSAMEEAEKRKLSSVANPAISCGVFGGQPGTCVPLIVETVLDYFKQHRGSSI
;
A
#
# COMPACT_ATOMS: atom_id res chain seq x y z
N LEU A 1 1.09 -10.30 13.47
CA LEU A 1 0.24 -10.31 12.24
C LEU A 1 -1.18 -10.67 12.64
N HIS A 2 -2.15 -9.85 12.27
CA HIS A 2 -3.58 -10.04 12.60
C HIS A 2 -4.43 -9.88 11.34
N VAL A 3 -5.60 -10.52 11.30
CA VAL A 3 -6.56 -10.40 10.20
C VAL A 3 -7.85 -9.80 10.75
N TYR A 4 -8.32 -8.74 10.10
CA TYR A 4 -9.53 -8.02 10.47
C TYR A 4 -10.51 -7.94 9.31
N LYS A 5 -11.80 -7.99 9.61
CA LYS A 5 -12.87 -7.57 8.69
C LYS A 5 -13.26 -6.15 9.09
N ASP A 6 -12.79 -5.17 8.33
CA ASP A 6 -12.86 -3.76 8.73
C ASP A 6 -12.92 -2.81 7.52
N ASP A 7 -13.26 -1.55 7.76
CA ASP A 7 -12.99 -0.44 6.86
C ASP A 7 -11.59 0.11 7.15
N ILE A 8 -10.67 -0.08 6.22
CA ILE A 8 -9.27 0.34 6.40
C ILE A 8 -9.12 1.84 6.69
N THR A 9 -10.06 2.68 6.29
CA THR A 9 -10.02 4.13 6.58
C THR A 9 -10.44 4.48 8.01
N GLU A 10 -11.07 3.54 8.71
CA GLU A 10 -11.48 3.69 10.12
C GLU A 10 -10.58 2.87 11.07
N HIS A 11 -9.71 2.01 10.53
CA HIS A 11 -8.82 1.18 11.34
C HIS A 11 -7.80 2.03 12.11
N VAL A 12 -7.67 1.78 13.41
CA VAL A 12 -6.74 2.51 14.28
C VAL A 12 -5.35 1.90 14.17
N CYS A 13 -4.44 2.61 13.50
CA CYS A 13 -3.04 2.22 13.32
C CYS A 13 -2.20 3.42 12.86
N ASP A 14 -0.88 3.30 12.84
CA ASP A 14 -0.02 4.41 12.42
C ASP A 14 -0.12 4.70 10.91
N ALA A 15 -0.12 3.66 10.08
CA ALA A 15 -0.29 3.79 8.64
C ALA A 15 -1.28 2.80 8.04
N ILE A 16 -1.96 3.27 6.99
CA ILE A 16 -2.76 2.40 6.12
C ILE A 16 -2.12 2.36 4.73
N LEU A 17 -2.22 1.21 4.06
CA LEU A 17 -1.81 1.10 2.66
C LEU A 17 -2.98 1.45 1.73
N ASN A 18 -2.69 2.29 0.74
CA ASN A 18 -3.53 2.47 -0.43
C ASN A 18 -3.05 1.54 -1.56
N ALA A 19 -3.95 0.79 -2.17
CA ALA A 19 -3.68 0.11 -3.44
C ALA A 19 -3.71 1.15 -4.58
N SER A 20 -2.53 1.62 -4.98
CA SER A 20 -2.36 2.79 -5.85
C SER A 20 -2.03 2.44 -7.29
N ASN A 21 -2.13 3.43 -8.17
CA ASN A 21 -1.61 3.39 -9.55
C ASN A 21 -0.25 4.12 -9.65
N PRO A 22 0.52 3.86 -10.73
CA PRO A 22 1.79 4.54 -11.06
C PRO A 22 1.75 6.07 -10.98
N GLU A 23 0.65 6.68 -11.41
CA GLU A 23 0.50 8.14 -11.50
C GLU A 23 0.21 8.80 -10.14
N LEU A 24 0.07 8.00 -9.06
CA LEU A 24 -0.34 8.45 -7.74
C LEU A 24 -1.61 9.32 -7.78
N ASN A 25 -2.63 8.84 -8.50
CA ASN A 25 -3.96 9.44 -8.49
C ASN A 25 -4.91 8.63 -7.61
N LEU A 26 -5.64 9.30 -6.74
CA LEU A 26 -6.79 8.73 -6.05
C LEU A 26 -7.91 8.52 -7.08
N LEU A 27 -8.37 7.28 -7.19
CA LEU A 27 -9.39 6.88 -8.14
C LEU A 27 -10.69 6.55 -7.40
N PRO A 28 -11.86 6.81 -8.00
CA PRO A 28 -13.13 6.38 -7.45
C PRO A 28 -13.17 4.85 -7.25
N GLY A 29 -13.74 4.42 -6.12
CA GLY A 29 -13.92 3.00 -5.78
C GLY A 29 -12.71 2.34 -5.10
N GLY A 30 -12.97 1.16 -4.50
CA GLY A 30 -11.97 0.43 -3.73
C GLY A 30 -11.39 1.22 -2.55
N VAL A 31 -10.19 0.84 -2.11
CA VAL A 31 -9.47 1.51 -1.03
C VAL A 31 -9.13 2.97 -1.38
N SER A 32 -8.68 3.20 -2.62
CA SER A 32 -8.31 4.54 -3.12
C SER A 32 -9.49 5.52 -3.06
N GLY A 33 -10.70 5.09 -3.45
CA GLY A 33 -11.90 5.89 -3.38
C GLY A 33 -12.40 6.13 -1.96
N ALA A 34 -12.26 5.14 -1.06
CA ALA A 34 -12.57 5.32 0.35
C ALA A 34 -11.64 6.38 0.99
N ILE A 35 -10.34 6.31 0.70
CA ILE A 35 -9.35 7.30 1.13
C ILE A 35 -9.66 8.68 0.54
N GLN A 36 -10.01 8.76 -0.75
CA GLN A 36 -10.40 10.03 -1.39
C GLN A 36 -11.59 10.68 -0.69
N THR A 37 -12.59 9.86 -0.34
CA THR A 37 -13.84 10.33 0.26
C THR A 37 -13.61 10.88 1.67
N LYS A 38 -12.86 10.15 2.50
CA LYS A 38 -12.71 10.49 3.93
C LYS A 38 -11.45 11.28 4.26
N GLY A 39 -10.38 11.10 3.49
CA GLY A 39 -9.08 11.71 3.74
C GLY A 39 -8.90 13.11 3.17
N GLY A 40 -9.84 13.58 2.34
CA GLY A 40 -9.85 14.96 1.84
C GLY A 40 -8.82 15.25 0.74
N LYS A 41 -8.83 16.49 0.22
CA LYS A 41 -8.08 16.87 -0.99
C LYS A 41 -6.57 17.01 -0.79
N SER A 42 -6.09 17.14 0.45
CA SER A 42 -4.66 17.35 0.75
C SER A 42 -3.80 16.13 0.41
N ILE A 43 -4.36 14.92 0.43
CA ILE A 43 -3.66 13.68 0.08
C ILE A 43 -3.26 13.72 -1.40
N GLN A 44 -4.22 13.99 -2.29
CA GLN A 44 -3.96 14.06 -3.73
C GLN A 44 -2.89 15.11 -4.09
N LYS A 45 -2.91 16.25 -3.39
CA LYS A 45 -1.89 17.30 -3.58
C LYS A 45 -0.49 16.79 -3.24
N GLN A 46 -0.33 16.11 -2.10
CA GLN A 46 0.96 15.51 -1.71
C GLN A 46 1.41 14.42 -2.68
N MET A 47 0.48 13.60 -3.17
CA MET A 47 0.76 12.59 -4.21
C MET A 47 1.31 13.23 -5.50
N HIS A 48 0.74 14.35 -5.95
CA HIS A 48 1.25 15.11 -7.11
C HIS A 48 2.60 15.79 -6.84
N GLU A 49 2.84 16.24 -5.61
CA GLU A 49 4.16 16.76 -5.20
C GLU A 49 5.24 15.67 -5.27
N ILE A 50 4.89 14.41 -5.00
CA ILE A 50 5.81 13.27 -5.16
C ILE A 50 6.09 13.06 -6.65
N THR A 51 5.07 12.87 -7.48
CA THR A 51 5.28 12.55 -8.90
C THR A 51 5.91 13.70 -9.70
N SER A 52 5.68 14.95 -9.32
CA SER A 52 6.35 16.10 -9.95
C SER A 52 7.85 16.16 -9.65
N LYS A 53 8.31 15.58 -8.53
CA LYS A 53 9.73 15.58 -8.14
C LYS A 53 10.51 14.39 -8.70
N GLN A 54 9.92 13.21 -8.72
CA GLN A 54 10.63 11.96 -9.04
C GLN A 54 10.03 11.17 -10.22
N GLY A 55 8.94 11.65 -10.82
CA GLY A 55 8.19 10.93 -11.83
C GLY A 55 7.15 9.97 -11.25
N ASN A 56 6.47 9.25 -12.15
CA ASN A 56 5.54 8.19 -11.78
C ASN A 56 6.26 7.03 -11.07
N LEU A 57 5.54 6.34 -10.22
CA LEU A 57 6.00 5.09 -9.62
C LEU A 57 5.86 3.92 -10.58
N PHE A 58 6.59 2.84 -10.34
CA PHE A 58 6.49 1.58 -11.06
C PHE A 58 5.80 0.51 -10.22
N ALA A 59 5.36 -0.56 -10.87
CA ALA A 59 4.88 -1.74 -10.16
C ALA A 59 6.00 -2.30 -9.27
N GLY A 60 5.73 -2.45 -7.98
CA GLY A 60 6.74 -2.81 -6.99
C GLY A 60 7.19 -1.65 -6.09
N ASP A 61 6.81 -0.41 -6.40
CA ASP A 61 7.19 0.76 -5.61
C ASP A 61 6.12 1.12 -4.57
N ALA A 62 6.53 1.93 -3.58
CA ALA A 62 5.64 2.60 -2.66
C ALA A 62 6.15 4.01 -2.33
N ALA A 63 5.22 4.93 -2.04
CA ALA A 63 5.54 6.26 -1.52
C ALA A 63 4.50 6.67 -0.48
N SER A 64 4.85 7.60 0.42
CA SER A 64 4.01 7.91 1.57
C SER A 64 3.62 9.40 1.67
N THR A 65 2.39 9.67 2.09
CA THR A 65 1.87 11.01 2.42
C THR A 65 1.34 11.06 3.85
N LEU A 66 1.06 12.26 4.34
CA LEU A 66 0.21 12.40 5.53
C LEU A 66 -1.23 11.98 5.22
N SER A 67 -1.97 11.60 6.27
CA SER A 67 -3.31 11.01 6.18
C SER A 67 -4.45 11.99 5.88
N GLY A 68 -4.14 13.28 5.72
CA GLY A 68 -5.12 14.31 5.41
C GLY A 68 -6.12 14.49 6.54
N SER A 69 -7.39 14.20 6.27
CA SER A 69 -8.51 14.29 7.24
C SER A 69 -8.82 12.99 7.97
N LEU A 70 -8.13 11.88 7.69
CA LEU A 70 -8.31 10.64 8.44
C LEU A 70 -7.77 10.82 9.87
N GLN A 71 -8.56 10.46 10.87
CA GLN A 71 -8.20 10.63 12.28
C GLN A 71 -7.52 9.40 12.90
N ASN A 72 -7.76 8.22 12.33
CA ASN A 72 -7.34 6.94 12.90
C ASN A 72 -5.99 6.45 12.38
N CYS A 73 -5.34 7.21 11.48
CA CYS A 73 -3.97 7.00 11.07
C CYS A 73 -3.27 8.33 10.77
N GLN A 74 -1.94 8.34 10.82
CA GLN A 74 -1.12 9.53 10.57
C GLN A 74 -0.50 9.53 9.17
N VAL A 75 -0.33 8.35 8.57
CA VAL A 75 0.35 8.17 7.29
C VAL A 75 -0.46 7.29 6.35
N ILE A 76 -0.43 7.60 5.06
CA ILE A 76 -0.92 6.70 4.00
C ILE A 76 0.27 6.30 3.15
N ILE A 77 0.44 4.99 2.95
CA ILE A 77 1.48 4.44 2.09
C ILE A 77 0.82 3.98 0.79
N HIS A 78 1.12 4.67 -0.31
CA HIS A 78 0.60 4.39 -1.63
C HIS A 78 1.46 3.34 -2.32
N ALA A 79 1.00 2.10 -2.27
CA ALA A 79 1.72 0.92 -2.73
C ALA A 79 1.21 0.54 -4.14
N VAL A 80 2.10 0.49 -5.13
CA VAL A 80 1.78 0.22 -6.53
C VAL A 80 1.99 -1.26 -6.83
N GLY A 81 0.93 -2.05 -6.64
CA GLY A 81 0.92 -3.46 -7.01
C GLY A 81 0.92 -3.66 -8.53
N PRO A 82 1.26 -4.87 -9.02
CA PRO A 82 1.15 -5.18 -10.44
C PRO A 82 -0.31 -5.31 -10.89
N ARG A 83 -0.58 -4.94 -12.14
CA ARG A 83 -1.74 -5.45 -12.87
C ARG A 83 -1.48 -6.91 -13.23
N TRP A 84 -2.44 -7.77 -12.93
CA TRP A 84 -2.26 -9.21 -13.07
C TRP A 84 -2.48 -9.63 -14.53
N HIS A 85 -1.42 -10.14 -15.14
CA HIS A 85 -1.44 -10.76 -16.46
C HIS A 85 -1.02 -12.22 -16.37
N GLU A 86 -1.83 -13.14 -16.89
CA GLU A 86 -1.59 -14.59 -16.81
C GLU A 86 -0.23 -14.99 -17.41
N ASN A 87 0.13 -14.38 -18.54
CA ASN A 87 1.41 -14.61 -19.24
C ASN A 87 2.65 -14.05 -18.51
N SER A 88 2.45 -13.31 -17.41
CA SER A 88 3.52 -12.65 -16.65
C SER A 88 3.49 -13.04 -15.17
N HIS A 89 2.96 -14.22 -14.82
CA HIS A 89 2.73 -14.65 -13.45
C HIS A 89 3.95 -14.45 -12.52
N SER A 90 5.12 -14.95 -12.91
CA SER A 90 6.35 -14.80 -12.09
C SER A 90 6.73 -13.35 -11.86
N GLN A 91 6.56 -12.50 -12.88
CA GLN A 91 6.87 -11.08 -12.79
C GLN A 91 5.86 -10.35 -11.89
N ASN A 92 4.58 -10.68 -11.98
CA ASN A 92 3.54 -10.14 -11.09
C ASN A 92 3.85 -10.52 -9.64
N CYS A 93 4.19 -11.78 -9.36
CA CYS A 93 4.57 -12.19 -8.01
C CYS A 93 5.74 -11.34 -7.47
N LYS A 94 6.82 -11.18 -8.26
CA LYS A 94 7.97 -10.36 -7.86
C LYS A 94 7.58 -8.91 -7.58
N TYR A 95 6.75 -8.30 -8.43
CA TYR A 95 6.30 -6.93 -8.20
C TYR A 95 5.38 -6.80 -6.99
N LEU A 96 4.52 -7.78 -6.72
CA LEU A 96 3.70 -7.76 -5.51
C LEU A 96 4.56 -7.87 -4.24
N GLN A 97 5.55 -8.75 -4.23
CA GLN A 97 6.51 -8.84 -3.12
C GLN A 97 7.29 -7.54 -2.94
N SER A 98 7.85 -6.99 -4.03
CA SER A 98 8.54 -5.70 -4.00
C SER A 98 7.65 -4.59 -3.43
N CYS A 99 6.39 -4.52 -3.89
CA CYS A 99 5.43 -3.52 -3.45
C CYS A 99 5.17 -3.57 -1.94
N ILE A 100 5.02 -4.77 -1.39
CA ILE A 100 4.84 -4.97 0.06
C ILE A 100 6.11 -4.61 0.82
N SER A 101 7.29 -5.06 0.37
CA SER A 101 8.57 -4.73 0.99
C SER A 101 8.84 -3.22 1.00
N SER A 102 8.65 -2.54 -0.14
CA SER A 102 8.80 -1.08 -0.24
C SER A 102 7.80 -0.35 0.66
N ALA A 103 6.58 -0.87 0.83
CA ALA A 103 5.64 -0.29 1.78
C ALA A 103 6.09 -0.43 3.24
N MET A 104 6.68 -1.58 3.62
CA MET A 104 7.26 -1.74 4.95
C MET A 104 8.47 -0.81 5.15
N GLU A 105 9.31 -0.63 4.14
CA GLU A 105 10.42 0.33 4.18
C GLU A 105 9.94 1.78 4.38
N GLU A 106 8.86 2.18 3.72
CA GLU A 106 8.25 3.50 3.92
C GLU A 106 7.72 3.71 5.34
N ALA A 107 7.15 2.66 5.95
CA ALA A 107 6.74 2.69 7.35
C ALA A 107 7.95 2.77 8.30
N GLU A 108 9.01 2.00 8.05
CA GLU A 108 10.22 1.99 8.85
C GLU A 108 10.95 3.34 8.82
N LYS A 109 11.08 3.97 7.63
CA LYS A 109 11.67 5.31 7.48
C LYS A 109 10.99 6.36 8.36
N ARG A 110 9.70 6.16 8.67
CA ARG A 110 8.87 7.03 9.49
C ARG A 110 8.75 6.56 10.94
N LYS A 111 9.38 5.44 11.31
CA LYS A 111 9.36 4.84 12.65
C LYS A 111 7.95 4.52 13.14
N LEU A 112 7.12 4.00 12.25
CA LEU A 112 5.74 3.61 12.57
C LEU A 112 5.72 2.26 13.28
N SER A 113 4.74 2.06 14.16
CA SER A 113 4.57 0.86 14.99
C SER A 113 3.42 -0.06 14.57
N SER A 114 2.63 0.35 13.58
CA SER A 114 1.52 -0.46 13.07
C SER A 114 1.12 -0.07 11.65
N VAL A 115 0.86 -1.08 10.82
CA VAL A 115 0.48 -0.89 9.42
C VAL A 115 -0.71 -1.77 9.06
N ALA A 116 -1.80 -1.17 8.56
CA ALA A 116 -2.93 -1.89 7.98
C ALA A 116 -2.74 -2.06 6.47
N ASN A 117 -2.78 -3.32 6.02
CA ASN A 117 -2.53 -3.68 4.62
C ASN A 117 -3.78 -4.33 4.00
N PRO A 118 -4.35 -3.79 2.90
CA PRO A 118 -5.41 -4.46 2.17
C PRO A 118 -4.85 -5.59 1.28
N ALA A 119 -5.73 -6.38 0.66
CA ALA A 119 -5.33 -7.35 -0.35
C ALA A 119 -4.93 -6.65 -1.67
N ILE A 120 -3.73 -6.08 -1.71
CA ILE A 120 -3.18 -5.36 -2.88
C ILE A 120 -3.23 -6.24 -4.12
N SER A 121 -3.55 -5.61 -5.25
CA SER A 121 -3.77 -6.22 -6.57
C SER A 121 -5.01 -7.11 -6.71
N CYS A 122 -5.73 -7.45 -5.64
CA CYS A 122 -6.89 -8.35 -5.70
C CYS A 122 -8.20 -7.72 -6.20
N GLY A 123 -8.22 -6.42 -6.44
CA GLY A 123 -9.39 -5.69 -6.94
C GLY A 123 -9.33 -5.51 -8.46
N VAL A 124 -9.40 -4.26 -8.90
CA VAL A 124 -9.36 -3.85 -10.32
C VAL A 124 -8.11 -4.35 -11.07
N PHE A 125 -7.03 -4.69 -10.36
CA PHE A 125 -5.80 -5.23 -10.95
C PHE A 125 -5.87 -6.73 -11.24
N GLY A 126 -6.95 -7.43 -10.86
CA GLY A 126 -7.26 -8.78 -11.34
C GLY A 126 -6.46 -9.92 -10.70
N GLY A 127 -5.68 -9.65 -9.66
CA GLY A 127 -4.98 -10.69 -8.91
C GLY A 127 -5.94 -11.60 -8.16
N GLN A 128 -5.77 -12.91 -8.26
CA GLN A 128 -6.62 -13.85 -7.52
C GLN A 128 -6.25 -13.82 -6.03
N PRO A 129 -7.19 -13.65 -5.09
CA PRO A 129 -6.89 -13.63 -3.65
C PRO A 129 -6.12 -14.86 -3.17
N GLY A 130 -6.43 -16.04 -3.71
CA GLY A 130 -5.73 -17.29 -3.40
C GLY A 130 -4.24 -17.31 -3.81
N THR A 131 -3.82 -16.41 -4.70
CA THR A 131 -2.41 -16.23 -5.07
C THR A 131 -1.78 -15.05 -4.33
N CYS A 132 -2.46 -13.89 -4.32
CA CYS A 132 -1.88 -12.66 -3.81
C CYS A 132 -1.75 -12.65 -2.28
N VAL A 133 -2.76 -13.13 -1.54
CA VAL A 133 -2.78 -13.04 -0.08
C VAL A 133 -1.68 -13.89 0.57
N PRO A 134 -1.44 -15.16 0.18
CA PRO A 134 -0.30 -15.92 0.69
C PRO A 134 1.03 -15.20 0.43
N LEU A 135 1.20 -14.66 -0.77
CA LEU A 135 2.42 -13.95 -1.15
C LEU A 135 2.66 -12.68 -0.31
N ILE A 136 1.59 -11.92 -0.04
CA ILE A 136 1.62 -10.76 0.84
C ILE A 136 2.06 -11.18 2.25
N VAL A 137 1.43 -12.20 2.82
CA VAL A 137 1.74 -12.67 4.18
C VAL A 137 3.17 -13.18 4.28
N GLU A 138 3.62 -13.99 3.33
CA GLU A 138 4.99 -14.49 3.24
C GLU A 138 6.00 -13.34 3.17
N THR A 139 5.73 -12.34 2.32
CA THR A 139 6.62 -11.17 2.18
C THR A 139 6.75 -10.39 3.49
N VAL A 140 5.64 -10.17 4.20
CA VAL A 140 5.66 -9.48 5.50
C VAL A 140 6.47 -10.29 6.53
N LEU A 141 6.26 -11.61 6.59
CA LEU A 141 7.01 -12.47 7.51
C LEU A 141 8.50 -12.49 7.18
N ASP A 142 8.86 -12.55 5.90
CA ASP A 142 10.26 -12.53 5.47
C ASP A 142 10.92 -11.17 5.70
N TYR A 143 10.18 -10.07 5.53
CA TYR A 143 10.65 -8.73 5.89
C TYR A 143 11.08 -8.67 7.36
N PHE A 144 10.24 -9.12 8.29
CA PHE A 144 10.56 -9.10 9.72
C PHE A 144 11.64 -10.10 10.14
N LYS A 145 11.80 -11.23 9.43
CA LYS A 145 12.94 -12.14 9.64
C LYS A 145 14.27 -11.44 9.34
N GLN A 146 14.29 -10.61 8.30
CA GLN A 146 15.47 -9.86 7.85
C GLN A 146 15.70 -8.57 8.69
N HIS A 147 14.63 -8.00 9.26
CA HIS A 147 14.65 -6.75 10.02
C HIS A 147 14.16 -6.96 11.46
N ARG A 148 14.90 -7.74 12.26
CA ARG A 148 14.48 -8.12 13.64
C ARG A 148 14.30 -6.95 14.62
N GLY A 149 14.82 -5.77 14.30
CA GLY A 149 14.68 -4.54 15.08
C GLY A 149 13.77 -3.51 14.42
N SER A 150 12.92 -3.93 13.48
CA SER A 150 11.94 -3.05 12.84
C SER A 150 11.07 -2.36 13.90
N SER A 151 10.71 -1.12 13.61
CA SER A 151 9.82 -0.33 14.46
C SER A 151 8.36 -0.75 14.36
N ILE A 152 8.00 -1.48 13.30
CA ILE A 152 6.64 -1.95 12.95
C ILE A 152 6.27 -3.23 13.72
#